data_AF-A0A6A4H4J9-F1
#
_entry.id   AF-A0A6A4H4J9-F1
#
_cell.length_a   1.000
_cell.length_b   1.000
_cell.length_c   1.000
_cell.angle_alpha   90.00
_cell.angle_beta   90.00
_cell.angle_gamma   90.00
#
_symmetry.space_group_name_H-M   'P 1'
#
loop_
_entity.id
_entity.type
_entity.pdbx_description
1 polymer ?
#
loop_
_entity_poly.entity_id
_entity_poly.type
_entity_poly.pdbx_seq_one_letter_code
_entity_poly.pdbx_strand_id
1 'polypeptide(L)'
;GSHFAVAVAALTDVLNVETLTTIPLHVHGTNITGALDAGERFVCALRTALRSLHHNFYETANNLPQRQIEYPFRDYILQNSERMSFEYKEQVDDKRVFRGSLKDGNSPLFIKFSRRYGEATHRRAQEVGLAPQLLSVEQIHGWYIVAMEDLSQSYETLHDVLYNGHDVDPARHSFCPTSRLQSTSCML
;
A
#
# COMPACT_ATOMS: atom_id res chain seq x y z
N GLY A 1 31.92 -19.04 -12.32
CA GLY A 1 32.20 -17.67 -11.86
C GLY A 1 30.90 -16.96 -11.53
N SER A 2 30.98 -15.73 -11.03
CA SER A 2 29.82 -14.87 -10.76
C SER A 2 29.18 -14.39 -12.07
N HIS A 3 27.85 -14.29 -12.10
CA HIS A 3 27.08 -13.85 -13.27
C HIS A 3 25.94 -12.92 -12.83
N PHE A 4 25.55 -12.03 -13.72
CA PHE A 4 24.38 -11.17 -13.60
C PHE A 4 23.39 -11.53 -14.71
N ALA A 5 22.22 -12.04 -14.36
CA ALA A 5 21.18 -12.42 -15.31
C ALA A 5 20.00 -11.45 -15.21
N VAL A 6 19.40 -11.14 -16.36
CA VAL A 6 18.18 -10.34 -16.44
C VAL A 6 17.11 -11.15 -17.15
N ALA A 7 15.96 -11.26 -16.50
CA ALA A 7 14.77 -11.89 -17.04
C ALA A 7 13.63 -10.87 -17.07
N VAL A 8 12.71 -11.07 -18.01
CA VAL A 8 11.45 -10.32 -18.10
C VAL A 8 10.30 -11.29 -17.90
N ALA A 9 9.31 -10.82 -17.17
CA ALA A 9 8.06 -11.53 -16.98
C ALA A 9 6.91 -10.70 -17.53
N ALA A 10 6.02 -11.34 -18.28
CA ALA A 10 4.77 -10.77 -18.74
C ALA A 10 3.62 -11.66 -18.24
N LEU A 11 2.66 -11.03 -17.56
CA LEU A 11 1.45 -11.69 -17.10
C LEU A 11 0.34 -11.46 -18.12
N THR A 12 -0.04 -12.52 -18.83
CA THR A 12 -1.22 -12.55 -19.71
C THR A 12 -2.25 -13.51 -19.11
N ASP A 13 -2.73 -14.51 -19.85
CA ASP A 13 -3.55 -15.60 -19.30
C ASP A 13 -2.71 -16.62 -18.52
N VAL A 14 -1.40 -16.67 -18.81
CA VAL A 14 -0.39 -17.48 -18.11
C VAL A 14 0.82 -16.60 -17.85
N LEU A 15 1.52 -16.82 -16.72
CA LEU A 15 2.77 -16.14 -16.42
C LEU A 15 3.88 -16.64 -17.36
N ASN A 16 4.36 -15.75 -18.23
CA ASN A 16 5.49 -16.03 -19.11
C ASN A 16 6.75 -15.35 -18.56
N VAL A 17 7.80 -16.13 -18.32
CA VAL A 17 9.10 -15.62 -17.84
C VAL A 17 10.18 -16.04 -18.82
N GLU A 18 10.89 -15.07 -19.37
CA GLU A 18 11.97 -15.29 -20.33
C GLU A 18 13.26 -14.62 -19.86
N THR A 19 14.38 -15.34 -19.96
CA THR A 19 15.70 -14.78 -19.66
C THR A 19 16.22 -14.04 -20.88
N LEU A 20 16.46 -12.73 -20.76
CA LEU A 20 16.91 -11.89 -21.87
C LEU A 20 18.43 -11.94 -22.06
N THR A 21 19.19 -11.95 -20.97
CA THR A 21 20.64 -12.03 -21.05
C THR A 21 21.28 -12.55 -19.77
N THR A 22 22.53 -12.97 -19.88
CA THR A 22 23.41 -13.25 -18.75
C THR A 22 24.79 -12.67 -19.03
N ILE A 23 25.26 -11.80 -18.15
CA ILE A 23 26.57 -11.15 -18.21
C ILE A 23 27.49 -11.82 -17.19
N PRO A 24 28.62 -12.42 -17.60
CA PRO A 24 29.60 -12.93 -16.65
C PRO A 24 30.28 -11.74 -15.93
N LEU A 25 30.28 -11.78 -14.60
CA LEU A 25 31.00 -10.81 -13.76
C LEU A 25 32.46 -11.20 -13.50
N HIS A 26 32.87 -12.34 -14.06
CA HIS A 26 34.23 -12.83 -14.03
C HIS A 26 34.75 -12.78 -15.46
N VAL A 27 35.67 -11.86 -15.71
CA VAL A 27 36.25 -11.66 -17.04
C VAL A 27 37.76 -11.84 -16.93
N HIS A 28 38.31 -12.67 -17.82
CA HIS A 28 39.75 -12.81 -17.93
C HIS A 28 40.34 -11.59 -18.66
N GLY A 29 41.55 -11.17 -18.28
CA GLY A 29 42.16 -9.92 -18.79
C GLY A 29 42.28 -9.84 -20.31
N THR A 30 42.32 -10.97 -21.01
CA THR A 30 42.36 -11.02 -22.48
C THR A 30 41.02 -10.77 -23.17
N ASN A 31 39.90 -10.82 -22.43
CA ASN A 31 38.54 -10.60 -22.96
C ASN A 31 37.81 -9.45 -22.23
N ILE A 32 38.56 -8.59 -21.53
CA ILE A 32 37.98 -7.52 -20.73
C ILE A 32 37.20 -6.51 -21.58
N THR A 33 37.75 -6.12 -22.73
CA THR A 33 37.13 -5.14 -23.62
C THR A 33 35.83 -5.66 -24.22
N GLY A 34 35.81 -6.90 -24.72
CA GLY A 34 34.61 -7.50 -25.31
C GLY A 34 33.47 -7.70 -24.31
N ALA A 35 33.79 -8.09 -23.08
CA ALA A 35 32.79 -8.24 -22.02
C ALA A 35 32.23 -6.89 -21.53
N LEU A 36 33.08 -5.86 -21.44
CA LEU A 36 32.64 -4.51 -21.07
C LEU A 36 31.74 -3.91 -22.15
N ASP A 37 32.10 -4.04 -23.43
CA ASP A 37 31.28 -3.57 -24.55
C ASP A 37 29.92 -4.27 -24.59
N ALA A 38 29.89 -5.58 -24.34
CA ALA A 38 28.65 -6.34 -24.29
C ALA A 38 27.75 -5.88 -23.12
N GLY A 39 28.34 -5.62 -21.95
CA GLY A 39 27.64 -5.09 -20.78
C GLY A 39 27.09 -3.68 -21.03
N GLU A 40 27.89 -2.79 -21.62
CA GLU A 40 27.47 -1.43 -21.96
C GLU A 40 26.31 -1.42 -22.95
N ARG A 41 26.42 -2.20 -24.04
CA ARG A 41 25.35 -2.35 -25.03
C ARG A 41 24.08 -2.88 -24.39
N PHE A 42 24.20 -3.86 -23.49
CA PHE A 42 23.05 -4.39 -22.79
C PHE A 42 22.37 -3.33 -21.90
N VAL A 43 23.13 -2.62 -21.06
CA VAL A 43 22.56 -1.58 -20.18
C VAL A 43 21.92 -0.46 -21.01
N CYS A 44 22.54 -0.07 -22.12
CA CYS A 44 21.99 0.93 -23.04
C CYS A 44 20.70 0.45 -23.72
N ALA A 45 20.68 -0.80 -24.20
CA ALA A 45 19.50 -1.42 -24.79
C ALA A 45 18.37 -1.54 -23.77
N LEU A 46 18.66 -2.00 -22.55
CA LEU A 46 17.67 -2.11 -21.47
C LEU A 46 17.09 -0.73 -21.12
N ARG A 47 17.94 0.30 -20.98
CA ARG A 47 17.48 1.66 -20.70
C ARG A 47 16.56 2.20 -21.80
N THR A 48 16.91 1.93 -23.06
CA THR A 48 16.10 2.34 -24.22
C THR A 48 14.79 1.58 -24.28
N ALA A 49 14.83 0.26 -24.06
CA ALA A 49 13.67 -0.60 -24.02
C ALA A 49 12.70 -0.19 -22.90
N LEU A 50 13.19 0.13 -21.69
CA LEU A 50 12.36 0.61 -20.59
C LEU A 50 11.66 1.93 -20.91
N ARG A 51 12.35 2.87 -21.58
CA ARG A 51 11.73 4.14 -22.02
C ARG A 51 10.66 3.90 -23.09
N SER A 52 10.96 3.06 -24.08
CA SER A 52 10.00 2.70 -25.12
C SER A 52 8.80 1.95 -24.54
N LEU A 53 9.03 1.03 -23.62
CA LEU A 53 7.98 0.32 -22.91
C LEU A 53 7.12 1.30 -22.11
N HIS A 54 7.73 2.23 -21.38
CA HIS A 54 7.00 3.22 -20.62
C HIS A 54 6.10 4.07 -21.52
N HIS A 55 6.64 4.61 -22.61
CA HIS A 55 5.86 5.43 -23.56
C HIS A 55 4.74 4.61 -24.21
N ASN A 56 5.07 3.46 -24.79
CA ASN A 56 4.10 2.64 -25.52
C ASN A 56 3.05 2.00 -24.59
N PHE A 57 3.44 1.57 -23.40
CA PHE A 57 2.51 0.94 -22.47
C PHE A 57 1.65 2.01 -21.78
N TYR A 58 2.22 3.05 -21.16
CA TYR A 58 1.40 4.01 -20.40
C TYR A 58 0.61 5.00 -21.26
N GLU A 59 1.10 5.43 -22.44
CA GLU A 59 0.33 6.35 -23.29
C GLU A 59 -0.76 5.63 -24.08
N THR A 60 -0.51 4.38 -24.51
CA THR A 60 -1.47 3.58 -25.27
C THR A 60 -2.44 2.78 -24.37
N ALA A 61 -2.06 2.46 -23.12
CA ALA A 61 -2.93 1.74 -22.17
C ALA A 61 -4.11 2.56 -21.65
N ASN A 62 -4.20 3.86 -21.96
CA ASN A 62 -5.42 4.64 -21.68
C ASN A 62 -6.67 4.08 -22.38
N ASN A 63 -6.51 3.20 -23.38
CA ASN A 63 -7.60 2.52 -24.10
C ASN A 63 -7.78 1.04 -23.72
N LEU A 64 -6.97 0.49 -22.82
CA LEU A 64 -7.19 -0.86 -22.32
C LEU A 64 -8.28 -0.81 -21.24
N PRO A 65 -9.19 -1.79 -21.16
CA PRO A 65 -10.02 -1.92 -19.98
C PRO A 65 -9.09 -1.94 -18.77
N GLN A 66 -9.35 -1.10 -17.77
CA GLN A 66 -8.64 -1.10 -16.49
C GLN A 66 -8.82 -2.47 -15.83
N ARG A 67 -8.05 -3.46 -16.26
CA ARG A 67 -7.92 -4.72 -15.56
C ARG A 67 -7.08 -4.38 -14.35
N GLN A 68 -7.76 -4.19 -13.22
CA GLN A 68 -7.15 -3.93 -11.94
C GLN A 68 -6.03 -4.95 -11.74
N ILE A 69 -4.79 -4.47 -11.69
CA ILE A 69 -3.62 -5.32 -11.48
C ILE A 69 -3.87 -6.02 -10.16
N GLU A 70 -3.93 -7.36 -10.17
CA GLU A 70 -4.32 -8.21 -9.04
C GLU A 70 -3.28 -8.19 -7.89
N TYR A 71 -2.33 -7.26 -7.95
CA TYR A 71 -1.21 -7.15 -7.04
C TYR A 71 -0.83 -5.69 -6.75
N PRO A 72 -0.72 -5.27 -5.48
CA PRO A 72 -1.30 -5.84 -4.27
C PRO A 72 -2.77 -5.41 -4.08
N PHE A 73 -3.52 -5.15 -5.14
CA PHE A 73 -4.86 -4.54 -5.06
C PHE A 73 -5.97 -5.58 -5.14
N ARG A 74 -6.05 -6.46 -4.14
CA ARG A 74 -7.21 -7.34 -3.96
C ARG A 74 -8.46 -6.49 -3.66
N ASP A 75 -9.62 -6.93 -4.13
CA ASP A 75 -10.93 -6.29 -3.99
C ASP A 75 -11.83 -7.01 -2.96
N TYR A 76 -11.24 -7.77 -2.04
CA TYR A 76 -11.96 -8.46 -0.97
C TYR A 76 -11.11 -8.68 0.27
N ILE A 77 -11.79 -8.83 1.40
CA ILE A 77 -11.21 -9.25 2.69
C ILE A 77 -11.94 -10.48 3.21
N LEU A 78 -11.27 -11.24 4.07
CA LEU A 78 -11.86 -12.32 4.84
C LEU A 78 -12.22 -11.78 6.24
N GLN A 79 -13.50 -11.79 6.56
CA GLN A 79 -13.99 -11.53 7.92
C GLN A 79 -14.72 -12.78 8.39
N ASN A 80 -14.30 -13.36 9.52
CA ASN A 80 -14.86 -14.61 10.06
C ASN A 80 -14.88 -15.78 9.04
N SER A 81 -13.90 -15.83 8.13
CA SER A 81 -13.81 -16.78 7.00
C SER A 81 -14.83 -16.56 5.88
N GLU A 82 -15.61 -15.49 5.93
CA GLU A 82 -16.49 -15.06 4.85
C GLU A 82 -15.78 -14.03 3.96
N ARG A 83 -15.92 -14.20 2.64
CA ARG A 83 -15.34 -13.30 1.65
C ARG A 83 -16.23 -12.08 1.46
N MET A 84 -15.76 -10.93 1.90
CA MET A 84 -16.43 -9.66 1.70
C MET A 84 -15.72 -8.84 0.62
N SER A 85 -16.41 -8.59 -0.48
CA SER A 85 -15.86 -7.79 -1.58
C SER A 85 -16.03 -6.30 -1.31
N PHE A 86 -15.08 -5.50 -1.76
CA PHE A 86 -15.07 -4.04 -1.65
C PHE A 86 -14.55 -3.38 -2.94
N GLU A 87 -14.77 -2.08 -3.05
CA GLU A 87 -14.27 -1.25 -4.14
C GLU A 87 -13.38 -0.14 -3.58
N TYR A 88 -12.27 0.15 -4.27
CA TYR A 88 -11.42 1.30 -3.96
C TYR A 88 -12.05 2.58 -4.50
N LYS A 89 -12.12 3.61 -3.67
CA LYS A 89 -12.65 4.93 -4.04
C LYS A 89 -11.54 5.92 -4.32
N GLU A 90 -10.62 6.07 -3.37
CA GLU A 90 -9.55 7.07 -3.47
C GLU A 90 -8.30 6.64 -2.69
N GLN A 91 -7.17 7.19 -3.09
CA GLN A 91 -5.91 7.10 -2.36
C GLN A 91 -5.74 8.32 -1.45
N VAL A 92 -5.28 8.13 -0.23
CA VAL A 92 -5.09 9.22 0.75
C VAL A 92 -3.64 9.70 0.76
N ASP A 93 -3.43 10.98 0.48
CA ASP A 93 -2.15 11.71 0.54
C ASP A 93 -0.96 11.03 -0.18
N ASP A 94 -1.18 10.38 -1.32
CA ASP A 94 -0.17 9.55 -2.01
C ASP A 94 0.46 8.45 -1.14
N LYS A 95 -0.12 8.15 0.02
CA LYS A 95 0.30 7.07 0.92
C LYS A 95 -0.31 5.76 0.43
N ARG A 96 0.19 4.65 0.97
CA ARG A 96 -0.37 3.31 0.69
C ARG A 96 -1.61 3.03 1.55
N VAL A 97 -2.49 4.02 1.60
CA VAL A 97 -3.73 4.03 2.36
C VAL A 97 -4.82 4.46 1.40
N PHE A 98 -5.90 3.71 1.36
CA PHE A 98 -6.97 3.89 0.41
C PHE A 98 -8.30 3.89 1.13
N ARG A 99 -9.23 4.74 0.70
CA ARG A 99 -10.64 4.64 1.06
C ARG A 99 -11.32 3.68 0.11
N GLY A 100 -12.28 2.93 0.63
CA GLY A 100 -13.12 2.03 -0.15
C GLY A 100 -14.50 1.89 0.45
N SER A 101 -15.30 1.02 -0.15
CA SER A 101 -16.60 0.62 0.40
C SER A 101 -16.91 -0.84 0.13
N LEU A 102 -17.51 -1.50 1.12
CA LEU A 102 -18.01 -2.86 0.96
C LEU A 102 -19.14 -2.87 -0.07
N LYS A 103 -19.14 -3.87 -0.96
CA LYS A 103 -20.20 -4.01 -1.98
C LYS A 103 -21.56 -4.32 -1.35
N ASP A 104 -21.57 -5.06 -0.25
CA ASP A 104 -22.78 -5.59 0.40
C ASP A 104 -23.51 -4.60 1.34
N GLY A 105 -23.40 -3.29 1.07
CA GLY A 105 -24.01 -2.27 1.93
C GLY A 105 -23.37 -0.90 1.85
N ASN A 106 -22.39 -0.71 0.95
CA ASN A 106 -21.68 0.55 0.75
C ASN A 106 -21.07 1.12 2.04
N SER A 107 -20.78 0.26 3.03
CA SER A 107 -20.16 0.65 4.28
C SER A 107 -18.73 1.11 4.01
N PRO A 108 -18.33 2.32 4.44
CA PRO A 108 -17.04 2.88 4.12
C PRO A 108 -15.94 2.16 4.92
N LEU A 109 -14.79 1.97 4.28
CA LEU A 109 -13.64 1.30 4.88
C LEU A 109 -12.32 1.94 4.48
N PHE A 110 -11.32 1.72 5.31
CA PHE A 110 -9.94 2.09 5.05
C PHE A 110 -9.09 0.83 4.82
N ILE A 111 -8.36 0.82 3.71
CA ILE A 111 -7.38 -0.22 3.38
C ILE A 111 -5.98 0.37 3.53
N LYS A 112 -5.17 -0.22 4.41
CA LYS A 112 -3.77 0.14 4.59
C LYS A 112 -2.85 -0.99 4.18
N PHE A 113 -1.84 -0.66 3.37
CA PHE A 113 -0.76 -1.57 3.02
C PHE A 113 0.51 -1.24 3.80
N SER A 114 1.10 -2.26 4.43
CA SER A 114 2.35 -2.08 5.17
C SER A 114 3.23 -3.34 5.11
N ARG A 115 4.54 -3.18 5.31
CA ARG A 115 5.47 -4.34 5.36
C ARG A 115 5.52 -5.00 6.74
N ARG A 116 5.11 -4.26 7.78
CA ARG A 116 5.08 -4.69 9.17
C ARG A 116 3.83 -4.10 9.80
N TYR A 117 3.08 -4.93 10.51
CA TYR A 117 1.88 -4.49 11.18
C TYR A 117 1.72 -5.20 12.53
N GLY A 118 1.44 -4.44 13.58
CA GLY A 118 1.25 -4.94 14.93
C GLY A 118 -0.23 -5.14 15.23
N GLU A 119 -0.80 -6.25 14.76
CA GLU A 119 -2.23 -6.54 14.94
C GLU A 119 -2.65 -6.54 16.42
N ALA A 120 -1.90 -7.23 17.29
CA ALA A 120 -2.21 -7.31 18.71
C ALA A 120 -2.21 -5.92 19.38
N THR A 121 -1.25 -5.06 19.03
CA THR A 121 -1.19 -3.69 19.52
C THR A 121 -2.38 -2.87 19.04
N HIS A 122 -2.76 -3.02 17.76
CA HIS A 122 -3.93 -2.31 17.20
C HIS A 122 -5.22 -2.75 17.89
N ARG A 123 -5.44 -4.06 18.08
CA ARG A 123 -6.63 -4.58 18.78
C ARG A 123 -6.70 -4.06 20.22
N ARG A 124 -5.57 -4.03 20.93
CA ARG A 124 -5.54 -3.47 22.30
C ARG A 124 -5.82 -1.97 22.32
N ALA A 125 -5.34 -1.22 21.32
CA ALA A 125 -5.66 0.19 21.16
C ALA A 125 -7.14 0.42 20.82
N GLN A 126 -7.74 -0.45 20.02
CA GLN A 126 -9.16 -0.42 19.69
C GLN A 126 -10.03 -0.62 20.95
N GLU A 127 -9.69 -1.57 21.82
CA GLU A 127 -10.42 -1.85 23.07
C GLU A 127 -10.52 -0.63 24.01
N VAL A 128 -9.53 0.27 23.95
CA VAL A 128 -9.51 1.52 24.73
C VAL A 128 -9.95 2.74 23.92
N GLY A 129 -10.48 2.54 22.71
CA GLY A 129 -10.99 3.62 21.85
C GLY A 129 -9.91 4.50 21.20
N LEU A 130 -8.66 4.03 21.13
CA LEU A 130 -7.53 4.77 20.54
C LEU A 130 -7.27 4.42 19.07
N ALA A 131 -7.87 3.35 18.56
CA ALA A 131 -7.73 2.92 17.17
C ALA A 131 -9.08 2.50 16.59
N PRO A 132 -9.30 2.69 15.27
CA PRO A 132 -10.50 2.22 14.59
C PRO A 132 -10.66 0.69 14.69
N GLN A 133 -11.90 0.23 14.62
CA GLN A 133 -12.23 -1.18 14.53
C GLN A 133 -11.50 -1.87 13.38
N LEU A 134 -10.78 -2.93 13.73
CA LEU A 134 -10.05 -3.75 12.80
C LEU A 134 -10.96 -4.84 12.22
N LEU A 135 -11.26 -4.76 10.92
CA LEU A 135 -12.13 -5.70 10.22
C LEU A 135 -11.38 -6.96 9.80
N SER A 136 -10.18 -6.79 9.22
CA SER A 136 -9.35 -7.90 8.76
C SER A 136 -7.87 -7.51 8.66
N VAL A 137 -7.00 -8.49 8.87
CA VAL A 137 -5.55 -8.39 8.65
C VAL A 137 -5.12 -9.62 7.88
N GLU A 138 -4.65 -9.42 6.66
CA GLU A 138 -4.16 -10.51 5.81
C GLU A 138 -2.71 -10.25 5.41
N GLN A 139 -1.91 -11.31 5.39
CA GLN A 139 -0.55 -11.26 4.87
C GLN A 139 -0.48 -11.88 3.48
N ILE A 140 -0.18 -11.06 2.48
CA ILE A 140 -0.13 -11.46 1.07
C ILE A 140 1.20 -11.01 0.48
N HIS A 141 2.00 -11.96 0.00
CA HIS A 141 3.26 -11.71 -0.71
C HIS A 141 4.21 -10.72 0.00
N GLY A 142 4.32 -10.81 1.32
CA GLY A 142 5.19 -9.96 2.14
C GLY A 142 4.63 -8.58 2.49
N TRP A 143 3.36 -8.33 2.16
CA TRP A 143 2.58 -7.16 2.58
C TRP A 143 1.48 -7.56 3.55
N TYR A 144 1.21 -6.70 4.51
CA TYR A 144 -0.02 -6.72 5.31
C TYR A 144 -1.05 -5.83 4.62
N ILE A 145 -2.21 -6.41 4.33
CA ILE A 145 -3.43 -5.71 3.94
C ILE A 145 -4.28 -5.60 5.19
N VAL A 146 -4.50 -4.38 5.63
CA VAL A 146 -5.20 -4.07 6.86
C VAL A 146 -6.47 -3.32 6.50
N ALA A 147 -7.62 -3.95 6.72
CA ALA A 147 -8.91 -3.32 6.53
C ALA A 147 -9.49 -2.92 7.88
N MET A 148 -9.89 -1.66 7.99
CA MET A 148 -10.49 -1.06 9.17
C MET A 148 -11.70 -0.22 8.80
N GLU A 149 -12.55 0.06 9.78
CA GLU A 149 -13.68 0.98 9.59
C GLU A 149 -13.18 2.39 9.19
N ASP A 150 -14.01 3.09 8.42
CA ASP A 150 -13.77 4.50 8.12
C ASP A 150 -14.50 5.41 9.10
N LEU A 151 -13.70 6.07 9.93
CA LEU A 151 -14.16 7.02 10.95
C LEU A 151 -13.93 8.48 10.54
N SER A 152 -13.56 8.76 9.29
CA SER A 152 -13.24 10.12 8.81
C SER A 152 -14.40 11.13 8.95
N GLN A 153 -15.65 10.68 9.07
CA GLN A 153 -16.79 11.55 9.36
C GLN A 153 -16.98 11.83 10.86
N SER A 154 -16.35 11.06 11.73
CA SER A 154 -16.56 11.08 13.18
C SER A 154 -15.47 11.83 13.95
N TYR A 155 -14.33 12.12 13.32
CA TYR A 155 -13.24 12.88 13.91
C TYR A 155 -12.67 13.90 12.93
N GLU A 156 -12.27 15.05 13.45
CA GLU A 156 -11.41 15.99 12.74
C GLU A 156 -9.95 15.65 13.06
N THR A 157 -9.07 15.69 12.07
CA THR A 157 -7.66 15.53 12.36
C THR A 157 -7.13 16.79 13.05
N LEU A 158 -6.13 16.66 13.92
CA LEU A 158 -5.46 17.84 14.49
C LEU A 158 -4.88 18.75 13.39
N HIS A 159 -4.54 18.19 12.23
CA HIS A 159 -4.10 18.97 11.07
C HIS A 159 -5.25 19.85 10.53
N ASP A 160 -6.45 19.30 10.39
CA ASP A 160 -7.62 20.08 9.95
C ASP A 160 -7.92 21.22 10.93
N VAL A 161 -7.87 20.95 12.23
CA VAL A 161 -8.09 21.97 13.27
C VAL A 161 -7.04 23.08 13.21
N LEU A 162 -5.76 22.73 13.04
CA LEU A 162 -4.65 23.67 13.07
C LEU A 162 -4.49 24.49 11.78
N TYR A 163 -4.90 23.94 10.63
CA TYR A 163 -4.67 24.56 9.32
C TYR A 163 -5.96 25.09 8.64
N ASN A 164 -7.15 24.58 9.00
CA ASN A 164 -8.44 25.12 8.55
C ASN A 164 -9.09 26.06 9.58
N GLY A 165 -8.52 26.20 10.79
CA GLY A 165 -9.02 27.05 11.87
C GLY A 165 -8.94 28.57 11.66
N HIS A 166 -8.72 29.04 10.43
CA HIS A 166 -8.74 30.48 10.13
C HIS A 166 -10.12 31.05 9.78
N ASP A 167 -11.17 30.22 9.69
CA ASP A 167 -12.55 30.67 9.46
C ASP A 167 -13.59 29.83 10.23
N VAL A 168 -13.63 29.87 11.57
CA VAL A 168 -14.86 29.50 12.31
C VAL A 168 -15.10 30.34 13.56
N ASP A 169 -16.22 31.06 13.51
CA ASP A 169 -17.06 31.70 14.52
C ASP A 169 -16.86 31.27 16.02
N PRO A 170 -16.65 32.22 16.97
CA PRO A 170 -16.30 31.92 18.37
C PRO A 170 -17.40 31.30 19.24
N ALA A 171 -18.51 30.82 18.69
CA ALA A 171 -19.70 30.47 19.47
C ALA A 171 -19.81 29.00 19.94
N ARG A 172 -18.84 28.10 19.69
CA ARG A 172 -19.03 26.65 19.92
C ARG A 172 -18.09 25.92 20.86
N HIS A 173 -17.29 26.60 21.67
CA HIS A 173 -16.53 25.94 22.73
C HIS A 173 -17.12 26.19 24.11
N SER A 174 -18.14 25.41 24.47
CA SER A 174 -18.38 25.03 25.86
C SER A 174 -17.81 23.62 26.07
N PHE A 175 -16.50 23.54 26.27
CA PHE A 175 -15.84 22.36 26.80
C PHE A 175 -15.10 22.76 28.07
N CYS A 176 -15.56 22.27 29.22
CA CYS A 176 -14.82 22.09 30.47
C CYS A 176 -15.74 21.46 31.54
N PRO A 177 -15.23 20.85 32.64
CA PRO A 177 -13.84 20.45 32.93
C PRO A 177 -13.67 19.05 33.60
N THR A 178 -12.43 18.54 33.51
CA THR A 178 -11.70 17.68 34.47
C THR A 178 -12.44 17.07 35.67
N SER A 179 -12.59 15.73 35.68
CA SER A 179 -12.73 14.94 36.91
C SER A 179 -11.39 14.35 37.36
N ARG A 180 -10.73 15.17 38.18
CA ARG A 180 -9.93 14.85 39.37
C ARG A 180 -9.65 13.36 39.66
N LEU A 181 -8.36 12.99 39.63
CA LEU A 181 -7.78 11.87 40.37
C LEU A 181 -8.28 11.86 41.82
N GLN A 182 -8.93 10.78 42.24
CA GLN A 182 -9.00 10.41 43.65
C GLN A 182 -8.37 9.03 43.82
N SER A 183 -7.20 9.06 44.46
CA SER A 183 -6.63 7.94 45.18
C SER A 183 -7.58 7.58 46.33
N THR A 184 -8.03 6.33 46.36
CA THR A 184 -8.52 5.69 47.58
C THR A 184 -7.81 4.36 47.76
N SER A 185 -6.92 4.36 48.75
CA SER A 185 -6.48 3.19 49.50
C SER A 185 -7.69 2.51 50.13
N CYS A 186 -7.79 1.18 50.03
CA CYS A 186 -8.44 0.37 51.05
C CYS A 186 -7.88 -1.07 51.02
N MET A 187 -7.37 -1.48 52.18
CA MET A 187 -7.01 -2.85 52.55
C MET A 187 -8.26 -3.72 52.65
N LEU A 188 -8.18 -4.96 52.15
CA LEU A 188 -8.34 -6.20 52.91
C LEU A 188 -7.94 -7.38 52.01
#